data_AF-A0A117LDK5-F1
#
_entry.id   AF-A0A117LDK5-F1
#
_cell.length_a   1.000
_cell.length_b   1.000
_cell.length_c   1.000
_cell.angle_alpha   90.00
_cell.angle_beta   90.00
_cell.angle_gamma   90.00
#
_symmetry.space_group_name_H-M   'P 1'
#
loop_
_entity.id
_entity.type
_entity.pdbx_description
1 polymer ?
#
loop_
_entity_poly.entity_id
_entity_poly.type
_entity_poly.pdbx_seq_one_letter_code
_entity_poly.pdbx_strand_id
1 'polypeptide(L)'
;MKKKTSSLAIVFLLIVSLFVPAKPASAIDLGDIIGVVGGGLIVGALADEINDFINTVTLNRGAKNEDTTKVVPIVSLGQGARIGAAQVSGPKDAVEKTKAVAQLEVRFKDRFRIEILIPVDSANPIKSFRRVQKVGLSALVDYKL
;
A
#
# COMPACT_ATOMS: atom_id res chain seq x y z
N MET A 1 -18.56 -53.16 -12.05
CA MET A 1 -17.28 -52.77 -11.41
C MET A 1 -17.09 -51.25 -11.49
N LYS A 2 -17.64 -50.47 -10.57
CA LYS A 2 -17.45 -49.01 -10.48
C LYS A 2 -17.63 -48.63 -9.01
N LYS A 3 -16.56 -48.20 -8.30
CA LYS A 3 -16.61 -47.45 -7.00
C LYS A 3 -15.28 -47.30 -6.25
N LYS A 4 -14.14 -47.85 -6.69
CA LYS A 4 -12.87 -47.73 -5.94
C LYS A 4 -12.01 -46.50 -6.25
N THR A 5 -12.24 -45.80 -7.36
CA THR A 5 -11.40 -44.64 -7.76
C THR A 5 -11.79 -43.32 -7.09
N SER A 6 -13.03 -43.17 -6.62
CA SER A 6 -13.50 -41.92 -6.01
C SER A 6 -12.94 -41.70 -4.61
N SER A 7 -12.73 -42.76 -3.82
CA SER A 7 -12.20 -42.65 -2.47
C SER A 7 -10.72 -42.27 -2.44
N LEU A 8 -9.94 -42.67 -3.47
CA LEU A 8 -8.52 -42.36 -3.55
C LEU A 8 -8.27 -40.88 -3.92
N ALA A 9 -9.13 -40.31 -4.78
CA ALA A 9 -9.08 -38.90 -5.16
C ALA A 9 -9.43 -37.96 -3.99
N ILE A 10 -10.39 -38.35 -3.14
CA ILE A 10 -10.79 -37.56 -1.95
C ILE A 10 -9.67 -37.56 -0.90
N VAL A 11 -9.02 -38.70 -0.69
CA VAL A 11 -7.89 -38.81 0.24
C VAL A 11 -6.69 -38.01 -0.26
N PHE A 12 -6.41 -38.02 -1.56
CA PHE A 12 -5.33 -37.22 -2.15
C PHE A 12 -5.58 -35.71 -2.02
N LEU A 13 -6.81 -35.25 -2.24
CA LEU A 13 -7.18 -33.84 -2.08
C LEU A 13 -7.08 -33.38 -0.61
N LEU A 14 -7.37 -34.26 0.35
CA LEU A 14 -7.25 -33.98 1.77
C LEU A 14 -5.78 -33.85 2.21
N ILE A 15 -4.89 -34.68 1.67
CA ILE A 15 -3.45 -34.66 2.00
C ILE A 15 -2.76 -33.41 1.41
N VAL A 16 -3.16 -32.97 0.21
CA VAL A 16 -2.62 -31.74 -0.41
C VAL A 16 -3.01 -30.50 0.40
N SER A 17 -4.17 -30.49 1.06
CA SER A 17 -4.59 -29.38 1.93
C SER A 17 -3.76 -29.24 3.21
N LEU A 18 -3.09 -30.32 3.66
CA LEU A 18 -2.22 -30.32 4.84
C LEU A 18 -0.79 -29.85 4.54
N PHE A 19 -0.43 -29.70 3.25
CA PHE A 19 0.90 -29.29 2.80
C PHE A 19 0.94 -27.89 2.18
N VAL A 20 -0.06 -27.04 2.46
CA VAL A 20 0.04 -25.61 2.14
C VAL A 20 0.94 -24.98 3.20
N PRO A 21 2.14 -24.49 2.85
CA PRO A 21 2.95 -23.74 3.81
C PRO A 21 2.14 -22.51 4.22
N ALA A 22 1.85 -22.39 5.51
CA ALA A 22 1.24 -21.20 6.08
C ALA A 22 2.13 -20.01 5.71
N LYS A 23 1.63 -19.10 4.86
CA LYS A 23 2.29 -17.81 4.65
C LYS A 23 2.36 -17.14 6.02
N PRO A 24 3.52 -16.61 6.44
CA PRO A 24 3.59 -15.87 7.69
C PRO A 24 2.57 -14.73 7.61
N ALA A 25 1.61 -14.74 8.52
CA ALA A 25 0.72 -13.62 8.72
C ALA A 25 1.59 -12.47 9.24
N SER A 26 1.80 -11.46 8.41
CA SER A 26 2.43 -10.21 8.86
C SER A 26 1.51 -9.57 9.89
N ALA A 27 1.90 -9.64 11.16
CA ALA A 27 1.26 -8.87 12.20
C ALA A 27 1.53 -7.39 11.88
N ILE A 28 0.50 -6.73 11.38
CA ILE A 28 0.49 -5.27 11.25
C ILE A 28 0.46 -4.76 12.69
N ASP A 29 1.53 -4.07 13.12
CA ASP A 29 1.53 -3.42 14.43
C ASP A 29 0.54 -2.25 14.38
N LEU A 30 -0.68 -2.53 14.82
CA LEU A 30 -1.77 -1.57 14.84
C LEU A 30 -1.42 -0.36 15.73
N GLY A 31 -0.48 -0.47 16.66
CA GLY A 31 -0.08 0.61 17.57
C GLY A 31 0.50 1.84 16.85
N ASP A 32 1.26 1.63 15.76
CA ASP A 32 1.84 2.70 14.95
C ASP A 32 0.87 3.28 13.91
N ILE A 33 -0.15 2.52 13.52
CA ILE A 33 -1.11 2.87 12.46
C ILE A 33 -2.42 3.44 13.02
N ILE A 34 -2.80 3.09 14.25
CA ILE A 34 -4.01 3.57 14.95
C ILE A 34 -3.99 5.09 15.19
N GLY A 35 -2.81 5.73 15.15
CA GLY A 35 -2.69 7.18 15.27
C GLY A 35 -3.22 7.98 14.07
N VAL A 36 -3.51 7.33 12.93
CA VAL A 36 -4.02 7.96 11.71
C VAL A 36 -5.44 7.44 11.43
N VAL A 37 -6.43 8.18 11.95
CA VAL A 37 -7.88 8.12 11.67
C VAL A 37 -8.29 6.97 10.73
N GLY A 38 -8.66 5.81 11.27
CA GLY A 38 -9.45 4.72 10.66
C GLY A 38 -8.93 4.03 9.39
N GLY A 39 -8.27 4.75 8.48
CA GLY A 39 -7.91 4.29 7.16
C GLY A 39 -6.50 3.75 7.03
N GLY A 40 -5.55 4.18 7.87
CA GLY A 40 -4.18 3.65 7.82
C GLY A 40 -4.13 2.11 7.94
N LEU A 41 -5.06 1.53 8.70
CA LEU A 41 -5.16 0.07 8.91
C LEU A 41 -5.56 -0.68 7.64
N ILE A 42 -6.49 -0.12 6.85
CA ILE A 42 -6.97 -0.76 5.62
C ILE A 42 -5.87 -0.70 4.55
N VAL A 43 -5.19 0.44 4.44
CA VAL A 43 -4.06 0.59 3.50
C VAL A 43 -2.95 -0.39 3.85
N GLY A 44 -2.58 -0.53 5.12
CA GLY A 44 -1.55 -1.48 5.53
C GLY A 44 -1.89 -2.93 5.18
N ALA A 45 -3.14 -3.34 5.34
CA ALA A 45 -3.58 -4.71 5.06
C ALA A 45 -3.65 -5.05 3.57
N LEU A 46 -3.96 -4.06 2.73
CA LEU A 46 -4.15 -4.23 1.29
C LEU A 46 -3.02 -3.64 0.44
N ALA A 47 -1.96 -3.10 1.05
CA ALA A 47 -0.92 -2.34 0.36
C ALA A 47 -0.29 -3.14 -0.79
N ASP A 48 0.09 -4.40 -0.52
CA ASP A 48 0.74 -5.26 -1.51
C ASP A 48 -0.23 -5.63 -2.65
N GLU A 49 -1.48 -5.98 -2.32
CA GLU A 49 -2.50 -6.32 -3.32
C GLU A 49 -2.83 -5.11 -4.22
N ILE A 50 -2.98 -3.92 -3.63
CA ILE A 50 -3.19 -2.68 -4.38
C ILE A 50 -1.97 -2.38 -5.26
N ASN A 51 -0.75 -2.58 -4.73
CA ASN A 51 0.49 -2.37 -5.49
C ASN A 51 0.58 -3.29 -6.71
N ASP A 52 0.31 -4.58 -6.52
CA ASP A 52 0.33 -5.59 -7.57
C ASP A 52 -0.76 -5.34 -8.62
N PHE A 53 -1.95 -4.92 -8.19
CA PHE A 53 -3.02 -4.51 -9.09
C PHE A 53 -2.58 -3.32 -9.97
N ILE A 54 -2.02 -2.27 -9.37
CA ILE A 54 -1.54 -1.09 -10.13
C ILE A 54 -0.43 -1.50 -11.11
N ASN A 55 0.54 -2.31 -10.67
CA ASN A 55 1.62 -2.80 -11.52
C ASN A 55 1.08 -3.64 -12.69
N THR A 56 0.07 -4.47 -12.45
CA THR A 56 -0.58 -5.29 -13.49
C THR A 56 -1.30 -4.42 -14.51
N VAL A 57 -2.10 -3.44 -14.05
CA VAL A 57 -2.82 -2.52 -14.94
C VAL A 57 -1.85 -1.70 -15.79
N THR A 58 -0.81 -1.12 -15.18
CA THR A 58 0.17 -0.29 -15.87
C THR A 58 0.99 -1.09 -16.88
N LEU A 59 1.39 -2.32 -16.53
CA LEU A 59 2.04 -3.26 -17.45
C LEU A 59 1.18 -3.53 -18.68
N ASN A 60 -0.10 -3.87 -18.48
CA ASN A 60 -1.03 -4.16 -19.56
C ASN A 60 -1.34 -2.94 -20.45
N ARG A 61 -1.01 -1.73 -19.99
CA ARG A 61 -1.17 -0.47 -20.74
C ARG A 61 0.12 0.02 -21.38
N GLY A 62 1.22 -0.74 -21.31
CA GLY A 62 2.53 -0.31 -21.82
C GLY A 62 3.15 0.85 -21.05
N ALA A 63 2.66 1.13 -19.84
CA ALA A 63 3.13 2.19 -18.95
C ALA A 63 3.78 1.60 -17.68
N LYS A 64 4.40 0.42 -17.83
CA LYS A 64 5.03 -0.32 -16.74
C LYS A 64 6.06 0.57 -16.05
N ASN A 65 6.05 0.55 -14.73
CA ASN A 65 7.12 1.13 -13.95
C ASN A 65 8.32 0.18 -13.90
N GLU A 66 9.51 0.69 -14.23
CA GLU A 66 10.75 -0.11 -14.19
C GLU A 66 11.46 -0.03 -12.83
N ASP A 67 11.05 0.91 -11.97
CA ASP A 67 11.56 1.08 -10.62
C ASP A 67 10.80 0.22 -9.60
N THR A 68 11.29 0.17 -8.37
CA THR A 68 10.58 -0.47 -7.26
C THR A 68 9.35 0.35 -6.89
N THR A 69 8.21 -0.30 -6.68
CA THR A 69 6.97 0.35 -6.24
C THR A 69 6.46 -0.17 -4.91
N LYS A 70 5.82 0.70 -4.12
CA LYS A 70 5.15 0.33 -2.86
C LYS A 70 3.96 1.25 -2.61
N VAL A 71 2.90 0.74 -2.01
CA VAL A 71 1.77 1.56 -1.53
C VAL A 71 1.99 1.95 -0.07
N VAL A 72 1.85 3.25 0.23
CA VAL A 72 2.00 3.82 1.57
C VAL A 72 0.84 4.75 1.91
N PRO A 73 0.48 4.90 3.20
CA PRO A 73 -0.59 5.81 3.59
C PRO A 73 -0.23 7.27 3.30
N ILE A 74 -1.25 8.07 2.97
CA ILE A 74 -1.15 9.53 2.92
C ILE A 74 -1.52 10.10 4.28
N VAL A 75 -0.68 10.99 4.80
CA VAL A 75 -0.92 11.68 6.07
C VAL A 75 -1.06 13.18 5.82
N SER A 76 -2.25 13.71 6.07
CA SER A 76 -2.55 15.15 5.93
C SER A 76 -1.92 15.96 7.05
N LEU A 77 -1.14 16.98 6.67
CA LEU A 77 -0.60 18.00 7.57
C LEU A 77 -1.49 19.25 7.51
N GLY A 78 -2.67 19.22 8.14
CA GLY A 78 -3.61 20.36 8.08
C GLY A 78 -5.01 20.10 8.62
N GLN A 79 -5.95 21.01 8.31
CA GLN A 79 -7.37 20.87 8.67
C GLN A 79 -8.06 19.91 7.71
N GLY A 80 -8.46 18.74 8.23
CA GLY A 80 -9.13 17.68 7.49
C GLY A 80 -8.31 16.40 7.49
N ALA A 81 -8.85 15.36 8.14
CA ALA A 81 -8.33 14.01 8.01
C ALA A 81 -8.64 13.51 6.60
N ARG A 82 -7.68 13.65 5.67
CA ARG A 82 -7.74 12.90 4.43
C ARG A 82 -7.21 11.51 4.68
N ILE A 83 -8.03 10.55 4.28
CA ILE A 83 -7.74 9.13 4.35
C ILE A 83 -7.47 8.69 2.92
N GLY A 84 -6.30 8.11 2.68
CA GLY A 84 -5.91 7.63 1.36
C GLY A 84 -4.54 7.00 1.38
N ALA A 85 -4.11 6.51 0.22
CA ALA A 85 -2.78 5.96 0.01
C ALA A 85 -2.18 6.46 -1.31
N ALA A 86 -0.88 6.30 -1.45
CA ALA A 86 -0.17 6.56 -2.68
C ALA A 86 0.74 5.38 -3.01
N GLN A 87 0.79 5.01 -4.29
CA GLN A 87 1.89 4.21 -4.78
C GLN A 87 3.09 5.14 -5.00
N VAL A 88 4.20 4.82 -4.36
CA VAL A 88 5.48 5.50 -4.55
C VAL A 88 6.42 4.64 -5.40
N SER A 89 7.36 5.31 -6.09
CA SER A 89 8.32 4.67 -6.97
C SER A 89 9.71 5.31 -6.89
N GLY A 90 10.75 4.50 -7.06
CA GLY A 90 12.13 4.93 -7.17
C GLY A 90 13.13 3.81 -6.86
N PRO A 91 14.38 4.16 -6.53
CA PRO A 91 15.39 3.20 -6.08
C PRO A 91 14.90 2.39 -4.88
N LYS A 92 15.21 1.09 -4.86
CA LYS A 92 14.71 0.14 -3.88
C LYS A 92 14.92 0.60 -2.42
N ASP A 93 16.13 1.05 -2.10
CA ASP A 93 16.51 1.54 -0.76
C ASP A 93 15.66 2.75 -0.33
N ALA A 94 15.37 3.65 -1.26
CA ALA A 94 14.57 4.84 -1.00
C ALA A 94 13.07 4.49 -0.85
N VAL A 95 12.55 3.58 -1.67
CA VAL A 95 11.15 3.12 -1.58
C VAL A 95 10.89 2.33 -0.30
N GLU A 96 11.83 1.47 0.10
CA GLU A 96 11.77 0.75 1.38
C GLU A 96 11.78 1.73 2.56
N LYS A 97 12.63 2.75 2.51
CA LYS A 97 12.71 3.82 3.53
C LYS A 97 11.43 4.67 3.65
N THR A 98 10.65 4.78 2.58
CA THR A 98 9.43 5.60 2.57
C THR A 98 8.33 4.94 3.40
N LYS A 99 7.86 5.59 4.47
CA LYS A 99 6.83 5.05 5.37
C LYS A 99 5.44 5.64 5.13
N ALA A 100 5.39 6.88 4.66
CA ALA A 100 4.16 7.58 4.35
C ALA A 100 4.41 8.63 3.27
N VAL A 101 3.33 9.19 2.73
CA VAL A 101 3.37 10.43 1.96
C VAL A 101 2.70 11.52 2.78
N ALA A 102 3.46 12.55 3.15
CA ALA A 102 2.90 13.73 3.76
C ALA A 102 2.17 14.57 2.71
N GLN A 103 0.95 14.98 3.02
CA GLN A 103 0.15 15.85 2.18
C GLN A 103 0.01 17.23 2.82
N LEU A 104 0.39 18.27 2.07
CA LEU A 104 0.15 19.66 2.44
C LEU A 104 -0.80 20.27 1.41
N GLU A 105 -1.98 20.68 1.87
CA GLU A 105 -2.94 21.42 1.07
C GLU A 105 -2.74 22.92 1.29
N VAL A 106 -2.58 23.66 0.18
CA VAL A 106 -2.52 25.12 0.19
C VAL A 106 -3.42 25.70 -0.89
N ARG A 107 -3.90 26.92 -0.66
CA ARG A 107 -4.65 27.68 -1.65
C ARG A 107 -3.78 28.77 -2.23
N PHE A 108 -3.70 28.86 -3.55
CA PHE A 108 -3.03 29.95 -4.25
C PHE A 108 -4.07 30.87 -4.89
N LYS A 109 -4.05 32.15 -4.50
CA LYS A 109 -4.99 33.19 -4.94
C LYS A 109 -6.48 32.80 -4.78
N ASP A 110 -6.79 31.98 -3.78
CA ASP A 110 -8.12 31.41 -3.50
C ASP A 110 -8.80 30.66 -4.66
N ARG A 111 -8.10 30.45 -5.78
CA ARG A 111 -8.62 29.79 -6.98
C ARG A 111 -8.01 28.43 -7.22
N PHE A 112 -6.75 28.25 -6.85
CA PHE A 112 -6.04 27.00 -7.08
C PHE A 112 -5.86 26.26 -5.77
N ARG A 113 -6.49 25.10 -5.64
CA ARG A 113 -6.19 24.13 -4.58
C ARG A 113 -4.96 23.34 -5.02
N ILE A 114 -3.88 23.45 -4.25
CA ILE A 114 -2.62 22.79 -4.53
C ILE A 114 -2.39 21.73 -3.46
N GLU A 115 -2.10 20.51 -3.90
CA GLU A 115 -1.83 19.36 -3.03
C GLU A 115 -0.36 18.97 -3.23
N ILE A 116 0.45 19.24 -2.22
CA ILE A 116 1.88 18.94 -2.23
C ILE A 116 2.06 17.60 -1.53
N LEU A 117 2.54 16.61 -2.28
CA LEU A 117 2.73 15.23 -1.81
C LEU A 117 4.23 14.95 -1.67
N ILE A 118 4.64 14.58 -0.46
CA ILE A 118 6.06 14.48 -0.09
C ILE A 118 6.31 13.09 0.54
N PRO A 119 7.05 12.20 -0.11
CA PRO A 119 7.49 10.94 0.49
C PRO A 119 8.34 11.20 1.74
N VAL A 120 8.01 10.55 2.85
CA VAL A 120 8.67 10.75 4.15
C VAL A 120 9.06 9.43 4.81
N ASP A 121 10.10 9.47 5.65
CA ASP A 121 10.63 8.29 6.35
C ASP A 121 9.94 7.97 7.69
N SER A 122 8.84 8.67 8.00
CA SER A 122 8.07 8.54 9.23
C SER A 122 6.59 8.33 8.92
N ALA A 123 5.97 7.36 9.59
CA ALA A 123 4.51 7.17 9.57
C ALA A 123 3.78 8.31 10.31
N ASN A 124 4.47 9.00 11.21
CA ASN A 124 4.00 10.22 11.86
C ASN A 124 4.87 11.42 11.44
N PRO A 125 4.54 12.06 10.31
CA PRO A 125 5.28 13.21 9.81
C PRO A 125 5.19 14.45 10.70
N ILE A 126 4.23 14.53 11.63
CA ILE A 126 4.11 15.65 12.59
C ILE A 126 5.26 15.61 13.59
N LYS A 127 5.68 14.42 14.04
CA LYS A 127 6.80 14.26 14.99
C LYS A 127 8.17 14.36 14.32
N SER A 128 8.29 13.91 13.07
CA SER A 128 9.55 13.89 12.33
C SER A 128 9.27 13.97 10.83
N PHE A 129 9.54 15.14 10.25
CA PHE A 129 9.39 15.38 8.82
C PHE A 129 10.75 15.30 8.13
N ARG A 130 11.09 14.14 7.57
CA ARG A 130 12.26 13.98 6.70
C ARG A 130 11.84 13.43 5.36
N ARG A 131 12.06 14.22 4.32
CA ARG A 131 11.79 13.83 2.93
C ARG A 131 12.71 12.69 2.51
N VAL A 132 12.14 11.67 1.89
CA VAL A 132 12.89 10.66 1.15
C VAL A 132 13.15 11.20 -0.25
N GLN A 133 14.42 11.26 -0.63
CA GLN A 133 14.82 11.77 -1.93
C GLN A 133 14.75 10.67 -2.99
N LYS A 134 14.67 11.07 -4.28
CA LYS A 134 14.59 10.17 -5.44
C LYS A 134 13.36 9.24 -5.45
N VAL A 135 12.34 9.57 -4.68
CA VAL A 135 11.05 8.87 -4.68
C VAL A 135 9.97 9.81 -5.22
N GLY A 136 9.23 9.32 -6.21
CA GLY A 136 8.06 9.98 -6.78
C GLY A 136 6.78 9.23 -6.43
N LEU A 137 5.63 9.84 -6.72
CA LEU A 137 4.34 9.16 -6.69
C LEU A 137 4.03 8.63 -8.08
N SER A 138 3.55 7.40 -8.17
CA SER A 138 3.10 6.74 -9.40
C SER A 138 1.58 6.62 -9.47
N ALA A 139 0.90 6.55 -8.32
CA ALA A 139 -0.56 6.52 -8.27
C ALA A 139 -1.08 7.14 -6.97
N LEU A 140 -2.26 7.74 -7.05
CA LEU A 140 -3.07 8.14 -5.91
C LEU A 140 -4.18 7.10 -5.73
N VAL A 141 -4.37 6.64 -4.49
CA VAL A 141 -5.39 5.68 -4.11
C VAL A 141 -6.33 6.35 -3.12
N ASP A 142 -7.55 6.58 -3.57
CA ASP A 142 -8.64 7.09 -2.75
C ASP A 142 -9.67 5.98 -2.56
N TYR A 143 -10.24 5.89 -1.36
CA TYR A 143 -11.28 4.92 -1.07
C TYR A 143 -12.30 5.52 -0.13
N LYS A 144 -13.55 5.17 -0.40
CA LYS A 144 -14.70 5.61 0.38
C LYS A 144 -14.99 4.54 1.43
N LEU A 145 -15.08 4.97 2.70
CA LEU A 145 -15.59 4.16 3.80
C LEU A 145 -17.13 4.11 3.75
#